data_AF-A0A0F7WZE4-F1
#
_entry.id   AF-A0A0F7WZE4-F1
#
_cell.length_a   1.000
_cell.length_b   1.000
_cell.length_c   1.000
_cell.angle_alpha   90.00
_cell.angle_beta   90.00
_cell.angle_gamma   90.00
#
_symmetry.space_group_name_H-M   'P 1'
#
loop_
_entity.id
_entity.type
_entity.pdbx_description
1 polymer ?
#
loop_
_entity_poly.entity_id
_entity_poly.type
_entity_poly.pdbx_seq_one_letter_code
_entity_poly.pdbx_strand_id
1 'polypeptide(L)'
;MATNAIRLAGSAASKMLLPVAKEPAAVSSFAQKGIYCIQQFFTNPGNKLAKFVGATKSLDKCFKLSKAVSDCVVGSLEEAGCTGDALTSARNAQGMLKTTREVVALANVLNGAVPSIVNSTQRCYQYTRQAFELGSKTKERKTPGEYSKMLLTRGDYLLAASREACTAVGATTYSATFGVLRPLMLINKLTAKPFLDKATVGNFGTAVAGIMTINHMAGVAGAVGGIALEQKLFKRAKESLYNERCALENQQSQLSGDVILSAERALRKEHVATLKRNVLTLLEKALELVVDGVKLIPLPITVACSAAISGALTAASAGIGLYSIWQKTKSGK
;
A
#
# COMPACT_ATOMS: atom_id res chain seq x y z
N MET A 1 -14.01 -6.21 -40.29
CA MET A 1 -14.11 -4.76 -40.01
C MET A 1 -13.89 -4.53 -38.52
N ALA A 2 -12.63 -4.71 -38.11
CA ALA A 2 -12.15 -4.84 -36.75
C ALA A 2 -11.41 -3.56 -36.32
N THR A 3 -12.08 -2.42 -36.48
CA THR A 3 -11.58 -1.10 -36.11
C THR A 3 -11.99 -0.80 -34.68
N ASN A 4 -11.00 -0.77 -33.77
CA ASN A 4 -10.89 0.13 -32.59
C ASN A 4 -10.05 -0.43 -31.43
N ALA A 5 -9.10 -1.34 -31.69
CA ALA A 5 -7.94 -1.50 -30.80
C ALA A 5 -7.00 -0.29 -30.88
N ILE A 6 -6.94 0.36 -32.06
CA ILE A 6 -6.14 1.57 -32.36
C ILE A 6 -6.76 2.80 -31.68
N ARG A 7 -6.50 2.91 -30.38
CA ARG A 7 -6.44 4.16 -29.61
C ARG A 7 -5.55 3.93 -28.38
N LEU A 8 -4.52 3.09 -28.53
CA LEU A 8 -3.41 2.95 -27.60
C LEU A 8 -2.38 4.06 -27.87
N ALA A 9 -2.69 5.31 -27.46
CA ALA A 9 -1.72 6.40 -27.30
C ALA A 9 -2.31 7.55 -26.45
N GLY A 10 -3.03 7.23 -25.38
CA GLY A 10 -3.52 8.22 -24.41
C GLY A 10 -2.50 8.58 -23.33
N SER A 11 -1.21 8.46 -23.61
CA SER A 11 -0.14 8.59 -22.60
C SER A 11 0.54 9.96 -22.66
N ALA A 12 -0.30 10.99 -22.54
CA ALA A 12 0.00 12.38 -22.21
C ALA A 12 -1.33 13.19 -22.13
N ALA A 13 -2.39 12.70 -22.78
CA ALA A 13 -3.58 13.50 -23.10
C ALA A 13 -4.85 13.24 -22.28
N SER A 14 -4.84 12.44 -21.21
CA SER A 14 -5.97 12.47 -20.24
C SER A 14 -6.05 13.81 -19.48
N LYS A 15 -5.05 14.69 -19.63
CA LYS A 15 -5.10 16.12 -19.22
C LYS A 15 -5.25 17.13 -20.35
N MET A 16 -5.20 16.72 -21.62
CA MET A 16 -5.27 17.66 -22.77
C MET A 16 -6.49 17.45 -23.67
N LEU A 17 -7.33 16.44 -23.45
CA LEU A 17 -8.60 16.26 -24.17
C LEU A 17 -9.84 16.25 -23.25
N LEU A 18 -9.71 16.81 -22.05
CA LEU A 18 -10.84 17.14 -21.19
C LEU A 18 -10.65 18.54 -20.60
N PRO A 19 -11.26 19.60 -21.17
CA PRO A 19 -11.84 20.63 -20.35
C PRO A 19 -13.18 20.06 -19.87
N VAL A 20 -13.12 19.10 -18.95
CA VAL A 20 -14.27 18.86 -18.09
C VAL A 20 -13.70 19.04 -16.70
N ALA A 21 -13.71 20.31 -16.27
CA ALA A 21 -14.14 20.57 -14.91
C ALA A 21 -15.35 19.65 -14.71
N LYS A 22 -15.15 18.52 -14.03
CA LYS A 22 -16.27 17.79 -13.48
C LYS A 22 -16.87 18.79 -12.52
N GLU A 23 -17.88 19.53 -12.98
CA GLU A 23 -18.81 20.13 -12.05
C GLU A 23 -19.18 19.03 -11.07
N PRO A 24 -19.00 19.24 -9.76
CA PRO A 24 -19.36 18.24 -8.79
C PRO A 24 -20.83 17.92 -9.05
N ALA A 25 -21.10 16.67 -9.45
CA ALA A 25 -22.45 16.21 -9.72
C ALA A 25 -23.33 16.64 -8.54
N ALA A 26 -24.41 17.37 -8.84
CA ALA A 26 -25.29 17.93 -7.82
C ALA A 26 -25.71 16.79 -6.87
N VAL A 27 -25.27 16.90 -5.62
CA VAL A 27 -25.42 15.85 -4.62
C VAL A 27 -26.89 15.83 -4.18
N SER A 28 -27.69 14.93 -4.75
CA SER A 28 -29.16 14.97 -4.66
C SER A 28 -29.72 14.27 -3.41
N SER A 29 -28.96 13.42 -2.72
CA SER A 29 -29.42 12.70 -1.51
C SER A 29 -28.60 13.00 -0.25
N PHE A 30 -29.24 12.91 0.92
CA PHE A 30 -28.61 13.16 2.24
C PHE A 30 -27.42 12.22 2.50
N ALA A 31 -27.53 10.95 2.09
CA ALA A 31 -26.45 9.97 2.18
C ALA A 31 -25.24 10.32 1.29
N GLN A 32 -25.48 10.78 0.06
CA GLN A 32 -24.40 11.24 -0.81
C GLN A 32 -23.78 12.56 -0.31
N LYS A 33 -24.55 13.44 0.34
CA LYS A 33 -24.02 14.65 1.01
C LYS A 33 -23.11 14.28 2.18
N GLY A 34 -23.49 13.28 2.98
CA GLY A 34 -22.64 12.73 4.03
C GLY A 34 -21.32 12.14 3.48
N ILE A 35 -21.40 11.31 2.43
CA ILE A 35 -20.22 10.73 1.77
C ILE A 35 -19.33 11.82 1.15
N TYR A 36 -19.93 12.83 0.51
CA TYR A 36 -19.21 13.96 -0.05
C TYR A 36 -18.54 14.79 1.03
N CYS A 37 -19.19 15.08 2.15
CA CYS A 37 -18.58 15.77 3.30
C CYS A 37 -17.40 14.98 3.86
N ILE A 38 -17.54 13.67 4.08
CA ILE A 38 -16.42 12.81 4.53
C ILE A 38 -15.30 12.81 3.49
N GLN A 39 -15.61 12.73 2.20
CA GLN A 39 -14.61 12.79 1.13
C GLN A 39 -13.89 14.14 1.09
N GLN A 40 -14.62 15.24 1.21
CA GLN A 40 -14.07 16.60 1.23
C GLN A 40 -13.22 16.84 2.48
N PHE A 41 -13.64 16.31 3.62
CA PHE A 41 -12.94 16.47 4.89
C PHE A 41 -11.67 15.62 4.97
N PHE A 42 -11.74 14.34 4.58
CA PHE A 42 -10.64 13.38 4.78
C PHE A 42 -9.79 13.09 3.54
N THR A 43 -10.33 13.26 2.33
CA THR A 43 -9.70 12.71 1.11
C THR A 43 -9.49 13.71 -0.04
N ASN A 44 -10.01 14.94 0.05
CA ASN A 44 -9.76 15.96 -0.97
C ASN A 44 -8.31 16.48 -0.86
N PRO A 45 -7.44 16.28 -1.85
CA PRO A 45 -6.04 16.73 -1.82
C PRO A 45 -5.87 18.26 -1.74
N GLY A 46 -6.91 19.04 -2.04
CA GLY A 46 -6.95 20.49 -1.83
C GLY A 46 -7.18 20.91 -0.37
N ASN A 47 -7.66 20.02 0.49
CA ASN A 47 -7.93 20.29 1.91
C ASN A 47 -6.63 20.28 2.73
N LYS A 48 -6.45 21.27 3.61
CA LYS A 48 -5.33 21.35 4.57
C LYS A 48 -5.25 20.09 5.46
N LEU A 49 -6.39 19.52 5.85
CA LEU A 49 -6.46 18.29 6.62
C LEU A 49 -5.97 17.08 5.82
N ALA A 50 -6.36 16.94 4.55
CA ALA A 50 -5.86 15.85 3.70
C ALA A 50 -4.35 15.95 3.42
N LYS A 51 -3.80 17.17 3.32
CA LYS A 51 -2.35 17.40 3.24
C LYS A 51 -1.64 17.00 4.54
N PHE A 52 -2.19 17.39 5.68
CA PHE A 52 -1.69 16.97 7.01
C PHE A 52 -1.75 15.44 7.17
N VAL A 53 -2.86 14.81 6.78
CA VAL A 53 -3.06 13.35 6.73
C VAL A 53 -2.08 12.65 5.76
N GLY A 54 -1.73 13.29 4.64
CA GLY A 54 -0.67 12.81 3.76
C GLY A 54 0.68 12.77 4.47
N ALA A 55 0.95 13.77 5.32
CA ALA A 55 2.16 13.84 6.13
C ALA A 55 2.18 12.83 7.30
N THR A 56 1.04 12.45 7.88
CA THR A 56 1.01 11.47 9.00
C THR A 56 1.51 10.08 8.62
N LYS A 57 1.38 9.69 7.35
CA LYS A 57 1.98 8.43 6.85
C LYS A 57 3.50 8.50 6.80
N SER A 58 4.05 9.63 6.36
CA SER A 58 5.50 9.88 6.40
C SER A 58 6.00 9.93 7.84
N LEU A 59 5.26 10.58 8.73
CA LEU A 59 5.60 10.66 10.16
C LEU A 59 5.57 9.28 10.83
N ASP A 60 4.54 8.46 10.64
CA ASP A 60 4.51 7.08 11.18
C ASP A 60 5.70 6.27 10.69
N LYS A 61 6.08 6.40 9.41
CA LYS A 61 7.26 5.73 8.86
C LYS A 61 8.57 6.26 9.43
N CYS A 62 8.70 7.58 9.65
CA CYS A 62 9.85 8.17 10.32
C CYS A 62 9.95 7.67 11.76
N PHE A 63 8.86 7.70 12.53
CA PHE A 63 8.84 7.17 13.90
C PHE A 63 9.13 5.67 13.93
N LYS A 64 8.63 4.90 12.96
CA LYS A 64 8.96 3.48 12.80
C LYS A 64 10.46 3.29 12.58
N LEU A 65 11.06 4.07 11.69
CA LEU A 65 12.50 4.02 11.41
C LEU A 65 13.32 4.39 12.66
N SER A 66 13.05 5.54 13.27
CA SER A 66 13.78 6.00 14.46
C SER A 66 13.65 5.00 15.61
N LYS A 67 12.45 4.45 15.83
CA LYS A 67 12.21 3.43 16.85
C LYS A 67 13.00 2.14 16.56
N ALA A 68 13.06 1.72 15.30
CA ALA A 68 13.78 0.53 14.88
C ALA A 68 15.30 0.68 15.01
N VAL A 69 15.84 1.86 14.70
CA VAL A 69 17.24 2.20 14.97
C VAL A 69 17.51 2.16 16.47
N SER A 70 16.61 2.71 17.28
CA SER A 70 16.72 2.66 18.75
C SER A 70 16.66 1.23 19.29
N ASP A 71 15.76 0.37 18.76
CA ASP A 71 15.72 -1.06 19.12
C ASP A 71 17.06 -1.74 18.79
N CYS A 72 17.64 -1.40 17.64
CA CYS A 72 18.92 -1.94 17.21
C CYS A 72 20.05 -1.54 18.17
N VAL A 73 20.12 -0.25 18.51
CA VAL A 73 21.13 0.30 19.42
C VAL A 73 20.99 -0.30 20.82
N VAL A 74 19.76 -0.39 21.35
CA VAL A 74 19.51 -1.01 22.67
C VAL A 74 19.95 -2.47 22.65
N GLY A 75 19.55 -3.25 21.64
CA GLY A 75 19.96 -4.65 21.53
C GLY A 75 21.47 -4.84 21.41
N SER A 76 22.15 -4.01 20.60
CA SER A 76 23.61 -4.08 20.46
C SER A 76 24.35 -3.70 21.74
N LEU A 77 23.89 -2.69 22.47
CA LEU A 77 24.48 -2.27 23.74
C LEU A 77 24.29 -3.35 24.82
N GLU A 78 23.09 -3.94 24.89
CA GLU A 78 22.81 -5.04 25.83
C GLU A 78 23.65 -6.28 25.51
N GLU A 79 23.80 -6.64 24.24
CA GLU A 79 24.63 -7.78 23.82
C GLU A 79 26.12 -7.54 24.09
N ALA A 80 26.59 -6.31 23.92
CA ALA A 80 27.97 -5.92 24.24
C ALA A 80 28.23 -5.79 25.75
N GLY A 81 27.25 -6.07 26.61
CA GLY A 81 27.37 -5.93 28.06
C GLY A 81 27.51 -4.47 28.54
N CYS A 82 27.16 -3.49 27.70
CA CYS A 82 27.25 -2.08 28.04
C CYS A 82 26.19 -1.70 29.07
N THR A 83 26.60 -1.10 30.18
CA THR A 83 25.73 -0.56 31.23
C THR A 83 25.92 0.95 31.37
N GLY A 84 24.93 1.68 31.87
CA GLY A 84 25.04 3.11 32.20
C GLY A 84 24.18 4.04 31.32
N ASP A 85 24.54 5.33 31.29
CA ASP A 85 23.69 6.41 30.75
C ASP A 85 23.33 6.26 29.28
N ALA A 86 24.23 5.70 28.46
CA ALA A 86 23.97 5.45 27.05
C ALA A 86 22.82 4.45 26.84
N LEU A 87 22.80 3.34 27.60
CA LEU A 87 21.73 2.35 27.54
C LEU A 87 20.42 2.92 28.08
N THR A 88 20.47 3.68 29.18
CA THR A 88 19.30 4.35 29.76
C THR A 88 18.68 5.36 28.78
N SER A 89 19.51 6.20 28.16
CA SER A 89 19.08 7.16 27.15
C SER A 89 18.45 6.47 25.93
N ALA A 90 19.09 5.40 25.43
CA ALA A 90 18.57 4.61 24.32
C ALA A 90 17.21 3.95 24.65
N ARG A 91 17.03 3.38 25.85
CA ARG A 91 15.75 2.81 26.31
C ARG A 91 14.67 3.89 26.47
N ASN A 92 15.02 5.07 26.98
CA ASN A 92 14.10 6.19 27.10
C ASN A 92 13.63 6.67 25.73
N ALA A 93 14.56 6.86 24.78
CA ALA A 93 14.25 7.22 23.39
C ALA A 93 13.35 6.17 22.73
N GLN A 94 13.68 4.88 22.89
CA GLN A 94 12.87 3.76 22.39
C GLN A 94 11.43 3.81 22.93
N GLY A 95 11.28 4.05 24.24
CA GLY A 95 9.98 4.14 24.92
C GLY A 95 9.14 5.32 24.44
N MET A 96 9.75 6.51 24.30
CA MET A 96 9.10 7.70 23.77
C MET A 96 8.67 7.49 22.32
N LEU A 97 9.58 7.03 21.45
CA LEU A 97 9.30 6.80 20.03
C LEU A 97 8.20 5.75 19.82
N LYS A 98 8.18 4.69 20.63
CA LYS A 98 7.10 3.69 20.63
C LYS A 98 5.74 4.34 20.93
N THR A 99 5.66 5.13 21.99
CA THR A 99 4.43 5.78 22.42
C THR A 99 3.94 6.79 21.38
N THR A 100 4.82 7.67 20.90
CA THR A 100 4.49 8.65 19.86
C THR A 100 4.00 7.98 18.58
N ARG A 101 4.65 6.88 18.17
CA ARG A 101 4.22 6.13 16.99
C ARG A 101 2.83 5.51 17.19
N GLU A 102 2.52 4.93 18.34
CA GLU A 102 1.21 4.35 18.62
C GLU A 102 0.09 5.41 18.48
N VAL A 103 0.33 6.65 18.92
CA VAL A 103 -0.60 7.78 18.74
C VAL A 103 -0.72 8.20 17.27
N VAL A 104 0.39 8.37 16.55
CA VAL A 104 0.36 8.76 15.14
C VAL A 104 -0.29 7.68 14.27
N ALA A 105 -0.06 6.40 14.58
CA ALA A 105 -0.65 5.28 13.88
C ALA A 105 -2.18 5.23 14.03
N LEU A 106 -2.73 5.63 15.18
CA LEU A 106 -4.17 5.76 15.38
C LEU A 106 -4.80 6.75 14.38
N ALA A 107 -4.15 7.88 14.11
CA ALA A 107 -4.61 8.82 13.08
C ALA A 107 -4.61 8.18 11.68
N ASN A 108 -3.64 7.30 11.38
CA ASN A 108 -3.59 6.57 10.11
C ASN A 108 -4.68 5.50 9.99
N VAL A 109 -5.22 5.00 11.11
CA VAL A 109 -6.40 4.09 11.11
C VAL A 109 -7.61 4.83 10.55
N LEU A 110 -7.95 5.97 11.13
CA LEU A 110 -9.14 6.74 10.76
C LEU A 110 -9.03 7.31 9.34
N ASN A 111 -7.87 7.87 9.00
CA ASN A 111 -7.70 8.61 7.75
C ASN A 111 -7.23 7.74 6.57
N GLY A 112 -6.84 6.49 6.84
CA GLY A 112 -6.22 5.62 5.85
C GLY A 112 -6.82 4.23 5.83
N ALA A 113 -6.72 3.51 6.96
CA ALA A 113 -7.10 2.11 7.02
C ALA A 113 -8.62 1.92 6.85
N VAL A 114 -9.45 2.64 7.59
CA VAL A 114 -10.92 2.51 7.50
C VAL A 114 -11.45 2.81 6.09
N PRO A 115 -11.09 3.94 5.44
CA PRO A 115 -11.46 4.17 4.04
C PRO A 115 -10.96 3.07 3.09
N SER A 116 -9.77 2.52 3.34
CA SER A 116 -9.20 1.44 2.53
C SER A 116 -10.01 0.14 2.68
N ILE A 117 -10.48 -0.21 3.88
CA ILE A 117 -11.33 -1.38 4.10
C ILE A 117 -12.59 -1.28 3.24
N VAL A 118 -13.31 -0.16 3.34
CA VAL A 118 -14.57 0.06 2.61
C VAL A 118 -14.34 -0.02 1.10
N ASN A 119 -13.39 0.77 0.59
CA ASN A 119 -13.13 0.85 -0.86
C ASN A 119 -12.64 -0.48 -1.43
N SER A 120 -11.71 -1.15 -0.73
CA SER A 120 -11.11 -2.39 -1.24
C SER A 120 -12.11 -3.55 -1.16
N THR A 121 -12.95 -3.60 -0.13
CA THR A 121 -14.02 -4.61 -0.03
C THR A 121 -15.04 -4.44 -1.15
N GLN A 122 -15.48 -3.20 -1.41
CA GLN A 122 -16.40 -2.91 -2.53
C GLN A 122 -15.80 -3.29 -3.88
N ARG A 123 -14.53 -2.95 -4.13
CA ARG A 123 -13.84 -3.32 -5.37
C ARG A 123 -13.63 -4.82 -5.50
N CYS A 124 -13.25 -5.49 -4.42
CA CYS A 124 -13.11 -6.94 -4.38
C CYS A 124 -14.42 -7.62 -4.78
N TYR A 125 -15.55 -7.18 -4.21
CA TYR A 125 -16.87 -7.68 -4.58
C TYR A 125 -17.19 -7.40 -6.05
N GLN A 126 -16.95 -6.18 -6.54
CA GLN A 126 -17.20 -5.80 -7.93
C GLN A 126 -16.37 -6.63 -8.92
N TYR A 127 -15.09 -6.88 -8.62
CA TYR A 127 -14.22 -7.69 -9.48
C TYR A 127 -14.59 -9.18 -9.42
N THR A 128 -14.93 -9.69 -8.25
CA THR A 128 -15.41 -11.07 -8.09
C THR A 128 -16.70 -11.29 -8.87
N ARG A 129 -17.67 -10.39 -8.74
CA ARG A 129 -18.92 -10.41 -9.50
C ARG A 129 -18.65 -10.37 -11.01
N GLN A 130 -17.79 -9.46 -11.47
CA GLN A 130 -17.41 -9.38 -12.88
C GLN A 130 -16.73 -10.67 -13.36
N ALA A 131 -15.88 -11.30 -12.54
CA ALA A 131 -15.26 -12.57 -12.87
C ALA A 131 -16.29 -13.70 -13.07
N PHE A 132 -17.32 -13.75 -12.23
CA PHE A 132 -18.41 -14.72 -12.33
C PHE A 132 -19.32 -14.45 -13.52
N GLU A 133 -19.72 -13.20 -13.74
CA GLU A 133 -20.54 -12.79 -14.89
C GLU A 133 -19.86 -13.09 -16.23
N LEU A 134 -18.53 -12.99 -16.29
CA LEU A 134 -17.77 -13.25 -17.52
C LEU A 134 -17.68 -14.75 -17.87
N GLY A 135 -17.62 -15.63 -16.88
CA GLY A 135 -17.41 -17.06 -17.10
C GLY A 135 -16.12 -17.36 -17.88
N SER A 136 -16.23 -18.03 -19.03
CA SER A 136 -15.13 -18.29 -19.97
C SER A 136 -14.95 -17.22 -21.06
N LYS A 137 -15.82 -16.20 -21.08
CA LYS A 137 -15.81 -15.17 -22.11
C LYS A 137 -14.71 -14.14 -21.85
N THR A 138 -14.33 -13.41 -22.89
CA THR A 138 -13.45 -12.24 -22.79
C THR A 138 -14.30 -10.99 -22.93
N LYS A 139 -14.09 -9.99 -22.07
CA LYS A 139 -14.83 -8.72 -22.13
C LYS A 139 -14.37 -7.91 -23.33
N GLU A 140 -15.29 -7.56 -24.22
CA GLU A 140 -15.04 -6.57 -25.26
C GLU A 140 -15.10 -5.16 -24.67
N ARG A 141 -14.04 -4.37 -24.84
CA ARG A 141 -14.08 -2.94 -24.53
C ARG A 141 -14.16 -2.14 -25.81
N LYS A 142 -15.31 -1.50 -26.01
CA LYS A 142 -15.59 -0.61 -27.15
C LYS A 142 -14.85 0.73 -27.05
N THR A 143 -14.46 1.14 -25.83
CA THR A 143 -13.72 2.38 -25.57
C THR A 143 -12.33 2.10 -25.03
N PRO A 144 -11.29 2.79 -25.55
CA PRO A 144 -9.93 2.68 -25.04
C PRO A 144 -9.83 3.33 -23.66
N GLY A 145 -9.03 2.72 -22.78
CA GLY A 145 -8.70 3.26 -21.47
C GLY A 145 -7.25 2.95 -21.12
N GLU A 146 -6.79 3.36 -19.94
CA GLU A 146 -5.47 2.96 -19.43
C GLU A 146 -5.35 1.42 -19.42
N TYR A 147 -4.21 0.88 -19.85
CA TYR A 147 -4.03 -0.59 -19.89
C TYR A 147 -4.11 -1.22 -18.50
N SER A 148 -3.70 -0.48 -17.46
CA SER A 148 -3.84 -0.86 -16.06
C SER A 148 -5.31 -1.02 -15.61
N LYS A 149 -6.26 -0.51 -16.41
CA LYS A 149 -7.71 -0.69 -16.24
C LYS A 149 -8.31 -1.72 -17.20
N MET A 150 -7.53 -2.34 -18.09
CA MET A 150 -7.98 -3.32 -19.08
C MET A 150 -8.03 -4.75 -18.50
N LEU A 151 -8.84 -4.95 -17.46
CA LEU A 151 -9.22 -6.29 -17.04
C LEU A 151 -10.20 -6.86 -18.08
N LEU A 152 -9.79 -7.92 -18.79
CA LEU A 152 -10.56 -8.48 -19.92
C LEU A 152 -10.94 -9.93 -19.70
N THR A 153 -10.19 -10.68 -18.90
CA THR A 153 -10.45 -12.11 -18.66
C THR A 153 -10.92 -12.35 -17.23
N ARG A 154 -11.59 -13.48 -16.98
CA ARG A 154 -11.92 -13.94 -15.63
C ARG A 154 -10.69 -13.97 -14.73
N GLY A 155 -9.54 -14.43 -15.24
CA GLY A 155 -8.29 -14.47 -14.51
C GLY A 155 -7.78 -13.08 -14.09
N ASP A 156 -7.93 -12.06 -14.94
CA ASP A 156 -7.54 -10.69 -14.61
C ASP A 156 -8.39 -10.15 -13.45
N TYR A 157 -9.70 -10.38 -13.52
CA TYR A 157 -10.65 -9.95 -12.48
C TYR A 157 -10.41 -10.69 -11.15
N LEU A 158 -10.13 -11.99 -11.17
CA LEU A 158 -9.80 -12.74 -9.96
C LEU A 158 -8.49 -12.27 -9.31
N LEU A 159 -7.46 -11.95 -10.11
CA LEU A 159 -6.21 -11.38 -9.60
C LEU A 159 -6.40 -9.96 -9.04
N ALA A 160 -7.25 -9.15 -9.68
CA ALA A 160 -7.61 -7.84 -9.15
C ALA A 160 -8.42 -7.96 -7.85
N ALA A 161 -9.37 -8.89 -7.77
CA ALA A 161 -10.14 -9.19 -6.57
C ALA A 161 -9.24 -9.66 -5.42
N SER A 162 -8.33 -10.59 -5.67
CA SER A 162 -7.41 -11.09 -4.64
C SER A 162 -6.48 -10.00 -4.11
N ARG A 163 -6.01 -9.10 -4.96
CA ARG A 163 -5.23 -7.92 -4.56
C ARG A 163 -6.03 -6.97 -3.66
N GLU A 164 -7.28 -6.68 -4.01
CA GLU A 164 -8.15 -5.83 -3.19
C GLU A 164 -8.53 -6.52 -1.87
N ALA A 165 -8.74 -7.85 -1.86
CA ALA A 165 -8.92 -8.63 -0.65
C ALA A 165 -7.70 -8.55 0.28
N CYS A 166 -6.50 -8.71 -0.26
CA CYS A 166 -5.25 -8.53 0.50
C CYS A 166 -5.13 -7.12 1.08
N THR A 167 -5.54 -6.10 0.33
CA THR A 167 -5.54 -4.71 0.79
C THR A 167 -6.56 -4.50 1.93
N ALA A 168 -7.75 -5.09 1.83
CA ALA A 168 -8.75 -5.06 2.88
C ALA A 168 -8.25 -5.77 4.15
N VAL A 169 -7.71 -6.99 4.03
CA VAL A 169 -7.14 -7.74 5.16
C VAL A 169 -6.00 -6.96 5.82
N GLY A 170 -5.08 -6.39 5.04
CA GLY A 170 -4.03 -5.51 5.54
C GLY A 170 -4.59 -4.30 6.28
N ALA A 171 -5.61 -3.63 5.73
CA ALA A 171 -6.20 -2.47 6.41
C ALA A 171 -6.96 -2.86 7.70
N THR A 172 -7.67 -3.99 7.70
CA THR A 172 -8.38 -4.51 8.88
C THR A 172 -7.43 -4.90 9.99
N THR A 173 -6.37 -5.65 9.68
CA THR A 173 -5.34 -6.06 10.66
C THR A 173 -4.56 -4.87 11.21
N TYR A 174 -4.26 -3.86 10.39
CA TYR A 174 -3.68 -2.60 10.85
C TYR A 174 -4.63 -1.87 11.80
N SER A 175 -5.93 -1.80 11.47
CA SER A 175 -6.95 -1.14 12.30
C SER A 175 -7.17 -1.86 13.62
N ALA A 176 -7.19 -3.19 13.63
CA ALA A 176 -7.26 -3.97 14.87
C ALA A 176 -6.04 -3.69 15.76
N THR A 177 -4.84 -3.69 15.17
CA THR A 177 -3.59 -3.46 15.91
C THR A 177 -3.50 -2.04 16.47
N PHE A 178 -3.58 -1.03 15.61
CA PHE A 178 -3.31 0.36 15.97
C PHE A 178 -4.55 1.16 16.36
N GLY A 179 -5.75 0.65 16.07
CA GLY A 179 -7.01 1.27 16.46
C GLY A 179 -7.62 0.69 17.74
N VAL A 180 -7.25 -0.54 18.11
CA VAL A 180 -7.84 -1.24 19.26
C VAL A 180 -6.77 -1.73 20.23
N LEU A 181 -5.96 -2.72 19.85
CA LEU A 181 -5.09 -3.44 20.79
C LEU A 181 -4.00 -2.54 21.38
N ARG A 182 -3.27 -1.79 20.54
CA ARG A 182 -2.21 -0.89 20.98
C ARG A 182 -2.75 0.27 21.82
N PRO A 183 -3.83 0.97 21.42
CA PRO A 183 -4.47 1.96 22.29
C PRO A 183 -4.92 1.40 23.64
N LEU A 184 -5.55 0.23 23.69
CA LEU A 184 -5.96 -0.39 24.96
C LEU A 184 -4.77 -0.68 25.88
N MET A 185 -3.69 -1.24 25.33
CA MET A 185 -2.44 -1.47 26.08
C MET A 185 -1.82 -0.16 26.57
N LEU A 186 -1.86 0.90 25.74
CA LEU A 186 -1.33 2.21 26.09
C LEU A 186 -2.14 2.85 27.21
N ILE A 187 -3.48 2.85 27.10
CA ILE A 187 -4.37 3.39 28.14
C ILE A 187 -4.14 2.63 29.45
N ASN A 188 -4.06 1.30 29.42
CA ASN A 188 -3.76 0.48 30.60
C ASN A 188 -2.43 0.85 31.27
N LYS A 189 -1.42 1.22 30.47
CA LYS A 189 -0.11 1.67 30.99
C LYS A 189 -0.18 3.07 31.60
N LEU A 190 -1.03 3.95 31.07
CA LEU A 190 -1.14 5.35 31.50
C LEU A 190 -2.09 5.53 32.70
N THR A 191 -3.00 4.59 32.93
CA THR A 191 -3.92 4.64 34.08
C THR A 191 -3.20 4.34 35.41
N ALA A 192 -3.48 5.15 36.45
CA ALA A 192 -2.88 4.99 37.78
C ALA A 192 -3.13 3.60 38.41
N LYS A 193 -4.26 2.98 38.09
CA LYS A 193 -4.56 1.58 38.39
C LYS A 193 -4.73 0.83 37.06
N PRO A 194 -3.72 0.09 36.59
CA PRO A 194 -3.86 -0.77 35.41
C PRO A 194 -5.07 -1.69 35.56
N PHE A 195 -5.95 -1.69 34.57
CA PHE A 195 -7.19 -2.48 34.55
C PHE A 195 -7.02 -3.85 33.87
N LEU A 196 -5.92 -4.06 33.16
CA LEU A 196 -5.51 -5.35 32.60
C LEU A 196 -4.36 -5.92 33.45
N ASP A 197 -4.51 -7.18 33.85
CA ASP A 197 -3.47 -7.95 34.52
C ASP A 197 -2.30 -8.26 33.57
N LYS A 198 -1.17 -8.68 34.14
CA LYS A 198 0.06 -8.94 33.39
C LYS A 198 -0.11 -10.05 32.34
N ALA A 199 -0.90 -11.09 32.62
CA ALA A 199 -1.10 -12.18 31.68
C ALA A 199 -1.93 -11.71 30.47
N THR A 200 -2.99 -10.94 30.72
CA THR A 200 -3.78 -10.30 29.66
C THR A 200 -2.94 -9.36 28.79
N VAL A 201 -2.07 -8.53 29.39
CA VAL A 201 -1.15 -7.67 28.64
C VAL A 201 -0.18 -8.50 27.78
N GLY A 202 0.33 -9.61 28.30
CA GLY A 202 1.14 -10.58 27.54
C GLY A 202 0.39 -11.15 26.33
N ASN A 203 -0.85 -11.60 26.54
CA ASN A 203 -1.71 -12.13 25.48
C ASN A 203 -2.01 -11.10 24.39
N PHE A 204 -2.26 -9.84 24.75
CA PHE A 204 -2.39 -8.74 23.78
C PHE A 204 -1.10 -8.55 22.96
N GLY A 205 0.06 -8.65 23.59
CA GLY A 205 1.36 -8.60 22.91
C GLY A 205 1.50 -9.69 21.83
N THR A 206 1.17 -10.93 22.17
CA THR A 206 1.18 -12.07 21.25
C THR A 206 0.14 -11.92 20.13
N ALA A 207 -1.07 -11.48 20.46
CA ALA A 207 -2.13 -11.22 19.48
C ALA A 207 -1.72 -10.15 18.47
N VAL A 208 -1.09 -9.06 18.92
CA VAL A 208 -0.54 -8.03 18.03
C VAL A 208 0.51 -8.61 17.09
N ALA A 209 1.42 -9.46 17.59
CA ALA A 209 2.42 -10.10 16.75
C ALA A 209 1.76 -10.95 15.65
N GLY A 210 0.81 -11.83 16.01
CA GLY A 210 0.08 -12.66 15.05
C GLY A 210 -0.72 -11.86 14.02
N ILE A 211 -1.45 -10.82 14.45
CA ILE A 211 -2.25 -9.97 13.55
C ILE A 211 -1.33 -9.20 12.59
N MET A 212 -0.17 -8.73 13.05
CA MET A 212 0.80 -8.05 12.19
C MET A 212 1.47 -9.00 11.20
N THR A 213 1.67 -10.27 11.55
CA THR A 213 2.14 -11.29 10.59
C THR A 213 1.14 -11.47 9.45
N ILE A 214 -0.16 -11.54 9.77
CA ILE A 214 -1.21 -11.59 8.75
C ILE A 214 -1.20 -10.30 7.92
N ASN A 215 -1.01 -9.13 8.54
CA ASN A 215 -0.89 -7.86 7.84
C ASN A 215 0.22 -7.87 6.78
N HIS A 216 1.43 -8.27 7.19
CA HIS A 216 2.60 -8.27 6.34
C HIS A 216 2.47 -9.33 5.24
N MET A 217 1.96 -10.51 5.57
CA MET A 217 1.68 -11.58 4.61
C MET A 217 0.66 -11.15 3.54
N ALA A 218 -0.43 -10.49 3.94
CA ALA A 218 -1.40 -9.92 3.00
C ALA A 218 -0.74 -8.86 2.10
N GLY A 219 0.17 -8.04 2.66
CA GLY A 219 0.97 -7.10 1.88
C GLY A 219 1.86 -7.78 0.83
N VAL A 220 2.55 -8.86 1.19
CA VAL A 220 3.37 -9.68 0.29
C VAL A 220 2.51 -10.31 -0.81
N ALA A 221 1.46 -11.05 -0.44
CA ALA A 221 0.59 -11.73 -1.38
C ALA A 221 -0.09 -10.75 -2.36
N GLY A 222 -0.56 -9.61 -1.85
CA GLY A 222 -1.15 -8.55 -2.68
C GLY A 222 -0.14 -7.92 -3.64
N ALA A 223 1.12 -7.75 -3.23
CA ALA A 223 2.18 -7.25 -4.09
C ALA A 223 2.55 -8.26 -5.19
N VAL A 224 2.68 -9.55 -4.86
CA VAL A 224 2.91 -10.64 -5.83
C VAL A 224 1.77 -10.71 -6.85
N GLY A 225 0.52 -10.72 -6.38
CA GLY A 225 -0.65 -10.71 -7.27
C GLY A 225 -0.70 -9.46 -8.15
N GLY A 226 -0.30 -8.31 -7.61
CA GLY A 226 -0.16 -7.06 -8.37
C GLY A 226 0.91 -7.12 -9.46
N ILE A 227 2.07 -7.76 -9.20
CA ILE A 227 3.13 -7.99 -10.19
C ILE A 227 2.62 -8.94 -11.28
N ALA A 228 2.02 -10.05 -10.91
CA ALA A 228 1.50 -11.04 -11.85
C ALA A 228 0.43 -10.44 -12.77
N LEU A 229 -0.49 -9.65 -12.22
CA LEU A 229 -1.50 -8.94 -13.00
C LEU A 229 -0.86 -7.92 -13.94
N GLU A 230 0.06 -7.09 -13.44
CA GLU A 230 0.75 -6.07 -14.23
C GLU A 230 1.53 -6.68 -15.41
N GLN A 231 2.22 -7.80 -15.21
CA GLN A 231 2.94 -8.51 -16.27
C GLN A 231 1.99 -9.02 -17.36
N LYS A 232 0.83 -9.58 -16.99
CA LYS A 232 -0.19 -10.03 -17.95
C LYS A 232 -0.76 -8.86 -18.75
N LEU A 233 -1.11 -7.77 -18.08
CA LEU A 233 -1.68 -6.58 -18.73
C LEU A 233 -0.66 -5.92 -19.66
N PHE A 234 0.59 -5.77 -19.23
CA PHE A 234 1.65 -5.20 -20.05
C PHE A 234 1.97 -6.04 -21.28
N LYS A 235 2.09 -7.38 -21.12
CA LYS A 235 2.31 -8.28 -22.26
C LYS A 235 1.21 -8.12 -23.31
N ARG A 236 -0.06 -8.12 -22.89
CA ARG A 236 -1.21 -7.94 -23.78
C ARG A 236 -1.22 -6.56 -24.46
N ALA A 237 -0.92 -5.49 -23.70
CA ALA A 237 -0.86 -4.14 -24.25
C ALA A 237 0.27 -3.99 -25.28
N LYS A 238 1.42 -4.62 -25.04
CA LYS A 238 2.55 -4.64 -25.97
C LYS A 238 2.23 -5.42 -27.24
N GLU A 239 1.59 -6.59 -27.13
CA GLU A 239 1.12 -7.37 -28.28
C GLU A 239 0.11 -6.57 -29.13
N SER A 240 -0.82 -5.85 -28.49
CA SER A 240 -1.75 -4.97 -29.19
C SER A 240 -1.03 -3.86 -29.97
N LEU A 241 -0.08 -3.16 -29.35
CA LEU A 241 0.72 -2.13 -30.02
C LEU A 241 1.53 -2.69 -31.19
N TYR A 242 2.10 -3.89 -31.04
CA TYR A 242 2.86 -4.54 -32.12
C TYR A 242 1.97 -4.88 -33.31
N ASN A 243 0.79 -5.46 -33.08
CA ASN A 243 -0.16 -5.80 -34.14
C ASN A 243 -0.65 -4.57 -34.89
N GLU A 244 -0.87 -3.45 -34.19
CA GLU A 244 -1.24 -2.18 -34.80
C GLU A 244 -0.12 -1.61 -35.66
N ARG A 245 1.12 -1.69 -35.18
CA ARG A 245 2.29 -1.29 -35.95
C ARG A 245 2.39 -2.07 -37.26
N CYS A 246 2.26 -3.40 -37.22
CA CYS A 246 2.29 -4.23 -38.43
C CYS A 246 1.13 -3.89 -39.39
N ALA A 247 -0.06 -3.59 -38.87
CA ALA A 247 -1.20 -3.19 -39.71
C ALA A 247 -0.97 -1.82 -40.39
N LEU A 248 -0.30 -0.89 -39.73
CA LEU A 248 -0.01 0.46 -40.23
C LEU A 248 1.18 0.50 -41.19
N GLU A 249 2.21 -0.32 -40.97
CA GLU A 249 3.34 -0.50 -41.89
C GLU A 249 2.85 -0.99 -43.28
N ASN A 250 1.77 -1.79 -43.31
CA ASN A 250 1.12 -2.24 -44.54
C ASN A 250 0.28 -1.15 -45.26
N GLN A 251 0.04 0.01 -44.62
CA GLN A 251 -0.82 1.09 -45.15
C GLN A 251 -0.04 2.35 -45.59
N GLN A 252 1.30 2.29 -45.63
CA GLN A 252 2.17 3.29 -46.26
C GLN A 252 1.94 4.74 -45.78
N SER A 253 1.66 4.94 -44.48
CA SER A 253 1.52 6.27 -43.87
C SER A 253 2.63 6.54 -42.83
N GLN A 254 3.57 7.43 -43.20
CA GLN A 254 4.71 7.82 -42.36
C GLN A 254 4.33 8.60 -41.09
N LEU A 255 3.11 9.16 -41.01
CA LEU A 255 2.64 9.92 -39.84
C LEU A 255 2.39 9.05 -38.58
N SER A 256 2.44 7.72 -38.71
CA SER A 256 2.05 6.76 -37.66
C SER A 256 3.20 6.29 -36.75
N GLY A 257 4.46 6.36 -37.22
CA GLY A 257 5.61 5.79 -36.51
C GLY A 257 5.95 6.48 -35.18
N ASP A 258 5.96 7.81 -35.16
CA ASP A 258 6.27 8.59 -33.94
C ASP A 258 5.20 8.45 -32.85
N VAL A 259 3.94 8.29 -33.26
CA VAL A 259 2.82 8.07 -32.35
C VAL A 259 2.94 6.71 -31.66
N ILE A 260 3.29 5.66 -32.42
CA ILE A 260 3.53 4.31 -31.87
C ILE A 260 4.74 4.32 -30.94
N LEU A 261 5.86 4.94 -31.33
CA LEU A 261 7.06 5.04 -30.49
C LEU A 261 6.78 5.81 -29.19
N SER A 262 5.97 6.87 -29.25
CA SER A 262 5.51 7.61 -28.06
C SER A 262 4.65 6.75 -27.14
N ALA A 263 3.70 5.99 -27.71
CA ALA A 263 2.85 5.06 -26.97
C ALA A 263 3.66 3.93 -26.31
N GLU A 264 4.64 3.36 -27.00
CA GLU A 264 5.54 2.34 -26.43
C GLU A 264 6.36 2.89 -25.26
N ARG A 265 6.98 4.07 -25.42
CA ARG A 265 7.77 4.71 -24.36
C ARG A 265 6.95 4.94 -23.11
N ALA A 266 5.72 5.39 -23.29
CA ALA A 266 4.86 5.70 -22.16
C ALA A 266 4.22 4.47 -21.53
N LEU A 267 3.88 3.44 -22.32
CA LEU A 267 3.50 2.12 -21.81
C LEU A 267 4.60 1.54 -20.92
N ARG A 268 5.87 1.60 -21.39
CA ARG A 268 7.03 1.20 -20.58
C ARG A 268 7.17 2.03 -19.31
N LYS A 269 6.98 3.35 -19.40
CA LYS A 269 7.06 4.25 -18.23
C LYS A 269 6.02 3.93 -17.17
N GLU A 270 4.77 3.69 -17.56
CA GLU A 270 3.70 3.31 -16.63
C GLU A 270 3.96 1.92 -16.03
N HIS A 271 4.38 0.96 -16.86
CA HIS A 271 4.74 -0.39 -16.41
C HIS A 271 5.85 -0.37 -15.36
N VAL A 272 6.96 0.32 -15.65
CA VAL A 272 8.09 0.45 -14.72
C VAL A 272 7.65 1.13 -13.42
N ALA A 273 6.82 2.17 -13.47
CA ALA A 273 6.33 2.84 -12.27
C ALA A 273 5.45 1.92 -11.41
N THR A 274 4.55 1.16 -12.03
CA THR A 274 3.67 0.22 -11.33
C THR A 274 4.45 -0.96 -10.76
N LEU A 275 5.35 -1.56 -11.54
CA LEU A 275 6.21 -2.66 -11.13
C LEU A 275 7.11 -2.25 -9.97
N LYS A 276 7.78 -1.09 -10.08
CA LYS A 276 8.63 -0.54 -9.02
C LYS A 276 7.87 -0.38 -7.71
N ARG A 277 6.65 0.17 -7.76
CA ARG A 277 5.81 0.32 -6.57
C ARG A 277 5.48 -1.03 -5.93
N ASN A 278 5.10 -2.04 -6.74
CA ASN A 278 4.77 -3.36 -6.22
C ASN A 278 6.02 -4.06 -5.64
N VAL A 279 7.18 -3.96 -6.29
CA VAL A 279 8.45 -4.51 -5.80
C VAL A 279 8.89 -3.85 -4.50
N LEU A 280 8.84 -2.52 -4.39
CA LEU A 280 9.15 -1.84 -3.13
C LEU A 280 8.20 -2.26 -2.00
N THR A 281 6.90 -2.44 -2.30
CA THR A 281 5.93 -2.95 -1.32
C THR A 281 6.26 -4.38 -0.91
N LEU A 282 6.61 -5.24 -1.88
CA LEU A 282 7.00 -6.62 -1.63
C LEU A 282 8.22 -6.69 -0.70
N LEU A 283 9.28 -5.94 -1.00
CA LEU A 283 10.50 -5.91 -0.19
C LEU A 283 10.24 -5.35 1.22
N GLU A 284 9.50 -4.24 1.33
CA GLU A 284 9.11 -3.66 2.62
C GLU A 284 8.40 -4.70 3.51
N LYS A 285 7.40 -5.40 2.94
CA LYS A 285 6.57 -6.36 3.67
C LYS A 285 7.25 -7.70 3.91
N ALA A 286 8.12 -8.15 3.01
CA ALA A 286 8.93 -9.34 3.22
C ALA A 286 9.90 -9.15 4.40
N LEU A 287 10.58 -8.00 4.48
CA LEU A 287 11.44 -7.69 5.64
C LEU A 287 10.63 -7.65 6.95
N GLU A 288 9.44 -7.04 6.93
CA GLU A 288 8.55 -7.03 8.11
C GLU A 288 8.10 -8.45 8.50
N LEU A 289 7.85 -9.33 7.53
CA LEU A 289 7.47 -10.72 7.75
C LEU A 289 8.63 -11.56 8.33
N VAL A 290 9.86 -11.34 7.87
CA VAL A 290 11.06 -11.98 8.46
C VAL A 290 11.23 -11.56 9.92
N VAL A 291 11.05 -10.26 10.22
CA VAL A 291 11.08 -9.75 11.60
C VAL A 291 10.00 -10.41 12.47
N ASP A 292 8.81 -10.63 11.93
CA ASP A 292 7.77 -11.34 12.67
C ASP A 292 8.15 -12.81 12.93
N GLY A 293 8.77 -13.47 11.95
CA GLY A 293 9.33 -14.82 12.12
C GLY A 293 10.36 -14.89 13.25
N VAL A 294 11.30 -13.93 13.31
CA VAL A 294 12.31 -13.82 14.38
C VAL A 294 11.65 -13.64 15.76
N LYS A 295 10.48 -13.01 15.84
CA LYS A 295 9.75 -12.79 17.10
C LYS A 295 8.88 -13.96 17.52
N LEU A 296 8.33 -14.70 16.56
CA LEU A 296 7.36 -15.77 16.80
C LEU A 296 8.04 -17.14 16.93
N ILE A 297 9.20 -17.33 16.30
CA ILE A 297 9.96 -18.57 16.37
C ILE A 297 11.01 -18.43 17.47
N PRO A 298 11.04 -19.34 18.47
CA PRO A 298 12.11 -19.35 19.46
C PRO A 298 13.42 -19.71 18.76
N LEU A 299 14.28 -18.71 18.58
CA LEU A 299 15.62 -18.88 18.04
C LEU A 299 16.63 -19.05 19.18
N PRO A 300 17.69 -19.85 19.02
CA PRO A 300 18.75 -20.01 20.02
C PRO A 300 19.70 -18.80 20.03
N ILE A 301 19.15 -17.60 20.17
CA ILE A 301 19.85 -16.33 20.23
C ILE A 301 19.38 -15.58 21.48
N THR A 302 20.23 -14.70 22.02
CA THR A 302 19.86 -13.85 23.15
C THR A 302 18.71 -12.91 22.75
N VAL A 303 17.95 -12.46 23.75
CA VAL A 303 16.88 -11.46 23.54
C VAL A 303 17.45 -10.16 22.97
N ALA A 304 18.64 -9.77 23.41
CA ALA A 304 19.37 -8.59 22.94
C ALA A 304 19.78 -8.71 21.46
N CYS A 305 20.35 -9.85 21.06
CA CYS A 305 20.66 -10.14 19.66
C CYS A 305 19.41 -10.18 18.78
N SER A 306 18.32 -10.80 19.26
CA SER A 306 17.02 -10.79 18.55
C SER A 306 16.46 -9.38 18.37
N ALA A 307 16.59 -8.51 19.38
CA ALA A 307 16.20 -7.11 19.30
C ALA A 307 17.06 -6.33 18.30
N ALA A 308 18.38 -6.58 18.25
CA ALA A 308 19.30 -5.97 17.30
C ALA A 308 18.93 -6.32 15.85
N ILE A 309 18.77 -7.61 15.55
CA ILE A 309 18.38 -8.12 14.22
C ILE A 309 17.01 -7.57 13.82
N SER A 310 16.03 -7.67 14.72
CA SER A 310 14.67 -7.15 14.48
C SER A 310 14.67 -5.65 14.21
N GLY A 311 15.48 -4.89 14.96
CA GLY A 311 15.66 -3.45 14.79
C GLY A 311 16.26 -3.10 13.43
N ALA A 312 17.36 -3.74 13.05
CA ALA A 312 18.03 -3.53 11.77
C ALA A 312 17.12 -3.82 10.56
N LEU A 313 16.44 -4.97 10.55
CA LEU A 313 15.52 -5.35 9.48
C LEU A 313 14.29 -4.42 9.42
N THR A 314 13.76 -4.01 10.59
CA THR A 314 12.65 -3.05 10.65
C THR A 314 13.08 -1.67 10.14
N ALA A 315 14.32 -1.25 10.42
CA ALA A 315 14.87 0.01 9.93
C ALA A 315 15.04 -0.01 8.41
N ALA A 316 15.59 -1.09 7.85
CA ALA A 316 15.70 -1.29 6.41
C ALA A 316 14.32 -1.24 5.73
N SER A 317 13.32 -1.95 6.28
CA SER A 317 11.95 -1.92 5.79
C SER A 317 11.34 -0.51 5.84
N ALA A 318 11.50 0.20 6.97
CA ALA A 318 10.99 1.55 7.12
C ALA A 318 11.66 2.53 6.14
N GLY A 319 12.95 2.37 5.88
CA GLY A 319 13.70 3.11 4.86
C GLY A 319 13.15 2.90 3.45
N ILE A 320 12.87 1.65 3.05
CA ILE A 320 12.21 1.33 1.78
C ILE A 320 10.83 2.01 1.70
N GLY A 321 10.05 1.96 2.77
CA GLY A 321 8.73 2.60 2.85
C GLY A 321 8.81 4.12 2.69
N LEU A 322 9.76 4.78 3.36
CA LEU A 322 10.00 6.23 3.22
C LEU A 322 10.43 6.60 1.80
N TYR A 323 11.32 5.82 1.20
CA TYR A 323 11.74 6.03 -0.19
C TYR A 323 10.56 5.91 -1.17
N SER A 324 9.68 4.92 -0.97
CA SER A 324 8.46 4.73 -1.77
C SER A 324 7.50 5.93 -1.67
N ILE A 325 7.37 6.52 -0.47
CA ILE A 325 6.59 7.74 -0.25
C ILE A 325 7.25 8.95 -0.95
N TRP A 326 8.55 9.14 -0.75
CA TRP A 326 9.31 10.24 -1.35
C TRP A 326 9.21 10.24 -2.88
N GLN A 327 9.25 9.07 -3.52
CA GLN A 327 9.07 8.96 -4.97
C GLN A 327 7.70 9.40 -5.46
N LYS A 328 6.64 9.15 -4.68
CA LYS A 328 5.30 9.61 -5.02
C LYS A 328 5.22 11.13 -4.96
N THR A 329 5.75 11.73 -3.89
CA THR A 329 5.77 13.19 -3.69
C THR A 329 6.57 13.92 -4.76
N LYS A 330 7.76 13.40 -5.12
CA LYS A 330 8.60 13.99 -6.20
C LYS A 330 7.94 13.93 -7.58
N SER A 331 7.04 12.96 -7.80
CA SER A 331 6.37 12.77 -9.09
C SER A 331 5.14 13.65 -9.30
N GLY A 332 4.80 14.55 -8.37
CA GLY A 332 3.66 15.46 -8.48
C GLY A 332 2.30 14.76 -8.62
N LYS A 333 2.18 13.53 -8.11
CA LYS A 333 0.93 12.76 -8.05
C LYS A 333 0.34 12.79 -6.66
#